data_AF-A0A2V9NAR4-F1
#
_entry.id   AF-A0A2V9NAR4-F1
#
_cell.length_a   1.000
_cell.length_b   1.000
_cell.length_c   1.000
_cell.angle_alpha   90.00
_cell.angle_beta   90.00
_cell.angle_gamma   90.00
#
_symmetry.space_group_name_H-M   'P 1'
#
loop_
_entity.id
_entity.type
_entity.pdbx_description
1 polymer ?
#
loop_
_entity_poly.entity_id
_entity_poly.type
_entity_poly.pdbx_seq_one_letter_code
_entity_poly.pdbx_strand_id
1 'polypeptide(L)'
;MSSTFNHLSLIAVFLLGASAFAQESPLRGELRREGERVSDACGAFSFKSVPGCAYTLFTDHPLHIAAGSMPPQNGFGLGGAFVLSKNTRNWRVSWDFDAVGAFSGSWRAGGYMKMVHTPHPAKPQIRATHPYTVFNLYAQTISLNKLNFFGLGNDSPLAGKSLFGMSERIVGASAIKPVFEWAAIRWLNLALLGEINGRFVDIRGK
;
A
#
# COMPACT_ATOMS: atom_id res chain seq x y z
N MET A 1 -41.86 8.97 47.96
CA MET A 1 -41.36 9.95 46.97
C MET A 1 -39.85 9.71 46.77
N SER A 2 -39.43 8.79 45.88
CA SER A 2 -38.01 8.60 45.51
C SER A 2 -37.85 7.52 44.42
N SER A 3 -38.36 7.75 43.21
CA SER A 3 -38.10 6.87 42.05
C SER A 3 -37.62 7.63 40.81
N THR A 4 -37.34 8.94 40.93
CA THR A 4 -36.96 9.79 39.81
C THR A 4 -35.45 9.91 39.63
N PHE A 5 -34.64 9.51 40.61
CA PHE A 5 -33.18 9.69 40.59
C PHE A 5 -32.42 8.65 39.72
N ASN A 6 -32.99 7.45 39.50
CA ASN A 6 -32.33 6.40 38.71
C ASN A 6 -32.46 6.57 37.19
N HIS A 7 -33.54 7.21 36.71
CA HIS A 7 -33.76 7.41 35.27
C HIS A 7 -32.85 8.50 34.68
N LEU A 8 -32.52 9.53 35.46
CA LEU A 8 -31.64 10.63 35.04
C LEU A 8 -30.19 10.17 34.81
N SER A 9 -29.68 9.24 35.62
CA SER A 9 -28.32 8.71 35.45
C SER A 9 -28.17 7.80 34.23
N LEU A 10 -29.18 6.99 33.92
CA LEU A 10 -29.18 6.12 32.73
C LEU A 10 -29.21 6.94 31.42
N ILE A 11 -30.00 8.01 31.37
CA ILE A 11 -30.09 8.90 30.20
C ILE A 11 -28.78 9.66 29.97
N ALA A 12 -28.10 10.11 31.04
CA ALA A 12 -26.80 10.78 30.93
C ALA A 12 -25.70 9.86 30.37
N VAL A 13 -25.69 8.58 30.73
CA VAL A 13 -24.73 7.59 30.20
C VAL A 13 -24.99 7.28 28.72
N PHE A 14 -26.25 7.20 28.30
CA PHE A 14 -26.60 7.02 26.88
C PHE A 14 -26.23 8.23 26.00
N LEU A 15 -26.40 9.46 26.49
CA LEU A 15 -26.05 10.69 25.75
C LEU A 15 -24.54 10.91 25.63
N LEU A 16 -23.76 10.54 26.67
CA LEU A 16 -22.30 10.58 26.63
C LEU A 16 -21.72 9.48 25.72
N GLY A 17 -22.34 8.30 25.68
CA GLY A 17 -21.95 7.21 24.76
C GLY A 17 -22.17 7.57 23.29
N ALA A 18 -23.25 8.26 22.96
CA ALA A 18 -23.57 8.65 21.57
C ALA A 18 -22.59 9.68 20.98
N SER A 19 -21.98 10.52 21.83
CA SER A 19 -21.06 11.57 21.40
C SER A 19 -19.69 11.02 20.97
N ALA A 20 -19.29 9.86 21.48
CA ALA A 20 -18.04 9.19 21.10
C ALA A 20 -18.11 8.55 19.69
N PHE A 21 -19.31 8.22 19.19
CA PHE A 21 -19.53 7.69 17.84
C PHE A 21 -19.69 8.77 16.76
N ALA A 22 -19.75 10.05 17.14
CA ALA A 22 -19.96 11.18 16.22
C ALA A 22 -18.65 11.74 15.63
N GLN A 23 -17.47 11.29 16.09
CA GLN A 23 -16.20 11.67 15.46
C GLN A 23 -15.97 10.85 14.19
N GLU A 24 -16.01 11.52 13.03
CA GLU A 24 -15.64 10.93 11.74
C GLU A 24 -14.21 10.36 11.85
N SER A 25 -14.05 9.06 11.56
CA SER A 25 -12.71 8.46 11.55
C SER A 25 -11.89 9.07 10.41
N PRO A 26 -10.56 9.24 10.57
CA PRO A 26 -9.70 9.80 9.51
C PRO A 26 -9.85 9.07 8.17
N LEU A 27 -10.08 7.75 8.22
CA LEU A 27 -10.33 6.91 7.05
C LEU A 27 -11.66 7.26 6.36
N ARG A 28 -12.74 7.41 7.13
CA ARG A 28 -14.06 7.76 6.58
C ARG A 28 -14.02 9.13 5.90
N GLY A 29 -13.31 10.09 6.50
CA GLY A 29 -13.11 11.40 5.90
C GLY A 29 -12.37 11.34 4.56
N GLU A 30 -11.35 10.49 4.44
CA GLU A 30 -10.58 10.36 3.19
C GLU A 30 -11.38 9.64 2.09
N LEU A 31 -12.11 8.56 2.43
CA LEU A 31 -13.02 7.88 1.50
C LEU A 31 -14.15 8.78 0.99
N ARG A 32 -14.70 9.64 1.86
CA ARG A 32 -15.71 10.62 1.45
C ARG A 32 -15.13 11.63 0.46
N ARG A 33 -13.94 12.18 0.73
CA ARG A 33 -13.26 13.13 -0.17
C ARG A 33 -12.85 12.48 -1.49
N GLU A 34 -12.42 11.22 -1.48
CA GLU A 34 -12.19 10.44 -2.70
C GLU A 34 -13.49 10.31 -3.51
N GLY A 35 -14.59 9.93 -2.85
CA GLY A 35 -15.90 9.84 -3.50
C GLY A 35 -16.35 11.16 -4.13
N GLU A 36 -16.11 12.29 -3.46
CA GLU A 36 -16.35 13.63 -4.01
C GLU A 36 -15.49 13.88 -5.27
N ARG A 37 -14.18 13.59 -5.22
CA ARG A 37 -13.28 13.75 -6.38
C ARG A 37 -13.65 12.85 -7.56
N VAL A 38 -14.02 11.60 -7.30
CA VAL A 38 -14.48 10.65 -8.33
C VAL A 38 -15.81 11.11 -8.92
N SER A 39 -16.75 11.55 -8.09
CA SER A 39 -18.02 12.12 -8.54
C SER A 39 -17.81 13.35 -9.41
N ASP A 40 -16.90 14.25 -9.03
CA ASP A 40 -16.58 15.46 -9.80
C ASP A 40 -15.89 15.11 -11.13
N ALA A 41 -14.96 14.15 -11.13
CA ALA A 41 -14.23 13.72 -12.32
C ALA A 41 -15.10 12.92 -13.31
N CYS A 42 -16.04 12.13 -12.81
CA CYS A 42 -16.86 11.21 -13.62
C CYS A 42 -18.31 11.69 -13.84
N GLY A 43 -18.78 12.71 -13.12
CA GLY A 43 -20.19 13.15 -13.14
C GLY A 43 -20.62 13.86 -14.43
N ALA A 44 -19.69 14.51 -15.13
CA ALA A 44 -19.95 15.04 -16.47
C ALA A 44 -19.51 13.98 -17.49
N PHE A 45 -20.35 13.01 -17.86
CA PHE A 45 -20.06 12.02 -18.90
C PHE A 45 -19.97 12.69 -20.30
N SER A 46 -18.83 13.29 -20.61
CA SER A 46 -18.46 13.83 -21.91
C SER A 46 -17.22 13.09 -22.41
N PHE A 47 -17.07 12.91 -23.71
CA PHE A 47 -15.90 12.19 -24.28
C PHE A 47 -14.54 12.80 -23.85
N LYS A 48 -14.51 14.07 -23.43
CA LYS A 48 -13.32 14.75 -22.91
C LYS A 48 -13.01 14.48 -21.44
N SER A 49 -13.98 14.08 -20.63
CA SER A 49 -13.79 13.79 -19.20
C SER A 49 -13.49 12.32 -18.93
N VAL A 50 -13.73 11.43 -19.90
CA VAL A 50 -13.41 9.99 -19.80
C VAL A 50 -11.94 9.74 -19.43
N PRO A 51 -10.94 10.40 -20.05
CA PRO A 51 -9.55 10.24 -19.63
C PRO A 51 -9.28 10.73 -18.20
N GLY A 52 -9.94 11.80 -17.76
CA GLY A 52 -9.80 12.36 -16.41
C GLY A 52 -10.44 11.48 -15.34
N CYS A 53 -11.62 10.91 -15.63
CA CYS A 53 -12.29 9.92 -14.80
C CYS A 53 -11.45 8.64 -14.68
N ALA A 54 -10.92 8.13 -15.80
CA ALA A 54 -10.02 6.98 -15.77
C ALA A 54 -8.76 7.27 -14.93
N TYR A 55 -8.09 8.40 -15.18
CA TYR A 55 -6.92 8.79 -14.40
C TYR A 55 -7.20 8.85 -12.89
N THR A 56 -8.32 9.47 -12.50
CA THR A 56 -8.74 9.55 -11.10
C THR A 56 -8.97 8.14 -10.52
N LEU A 57 -9.65 7.26 -11.26
CA LEU A 57 -9.92 5.90 -10.81
C LEU A 57 -8.65 5.04 -10.65
N PHE A 58 -7.57 5.32 -11.41
CA PHE A 58 -6.29 4.62 -11.34
C PHE A 58 -5.25 5.25 -10.39
N THR A 59 -5.43 6.50 -9.97
CA THR A 59 -4.39 7.26 -9.24
C THR A 59 -4.89 7.96 -7.98
N ASP A 60 -6.19 8.02 -7.74
CA ASP A 60 -6.73 8.63 -6.53
C ASP A 60 -6.52 7.74 -5.29
N HIS A 61 -6.74 8.33 -4.14
CA HIS A 61 -6.52 7.72 -2.84
C HIS A 61 -7.72 8.02 -1.93
N PRO A 62 -8.09 7.11 -1.02
CA PRO A 62 -7.29 5.97 -0.60
C PRO A 62 -7.47 4.73 -1.47
N LEU A 63 -8.55 4.59 -2.25
CA LEU A 63 -8.77 3.45 -3.14
C LEU A 63 -8.50 3.80 -4.60
N HIS A 64 -7.82 2.93 -5.34
CA HIS A 64 -7.70 3.02 -6.79
C HIS A 64 -7.59 1.64 -7.45
N ILE A 65 -7.81 1.60 -8.76
CA ILE A 65 -7.60 0.40 -9.56
C ILE A 65 -6.10 0.16 -9.74
N ALA A 66 -5.67 -1.04 -9.41
CA ALA A 66 -4.34 -1.54 -9.74
C ALA A 66 -4.41 -2.39 -11.01
N ALA A 67 -3.59 -2.05 -12.01
CA ALA A 67 -3.46 -2.81 -13.24
C ALA A 67 -1.97 -2.99 -13.59
N GLY A 68 -1.60 -4.17 -14.08
CA GLY A 68 -0.21 -4.44 -14.43
C GLY A 68 -0.01 -5.77 -15.14
N SER A 69 1.15 -5.96 -15.76
CA SER A 69 1.53 -7.25 -16.30
C SER A 69 1.95 -8.21 -15.17
N MET A 70 1.51 -9.45 -15.27
CA MET A 70 2.00 -10.53 -14.42
C MET A 70 3.30 -11.09 -15.03
N PRO A 71 4.17 -11.74 -14.22
CA PRO A 71 5.35 -12.45 -14.70
C PRO A 71 5.07 -13.39 -15.90
N PRO A 72 6.09 -13.70 -16.72
CA PRO A 72 5.95 -14.10 -18.12
C PRO A 72 4.84 -15.11 -18.41
N GLN A 73 4.07 -14.88 -19.48
CA GLN A 73 2.95 -15.71 -19.96
C GLN A 73 1.70 -15.80 -19.06
N ASN A 74 1.65 -15.11 -17.91
CA ASN A 74 0.46 -15.07 -17.06
C ASN A 74 -0.50 -13.89 -17.38
N GLY A 75 -0.20 -13.10 -18.41
CA GLY A 75 -1.07 -12.04 -18.94
C GLY A 75 -1.07 -10.75 -18.10
N PHE A 76 -2.14 -9.97 -18.23
CA PHE A 76 -2.37 -8.75 -17.45
C PHE A 76 -3.32 -9.05 -16.28
N GLY A 77 -3.04 -8.42 -15.15
CA GLY A 77 -3.87 -8.45 -13.96
C GLY A 77 -4.58 -7.12 -13.72
N LEU A 78 -5.77 -7.21 -13.13
CA LEU A 78 -6.60 -6.10 -12.66
C LEU A 78 -6.97 -6.33 -11.19
N GLY A 79 -7.11 -5.25 -10.43
CA GLY A 79 -7.53 -5.33 -9.04
C GLY A 79 -7.56 -3.97 -8.36
N GLY A 80 -7.42 -3.99 -7.04
CA GLY A 80 -7.54 -2.80 -6.20
C GLY A 80 -6.27 -2.53 -5.41
N ALA A 81 -5.99 -1.26 -5.19
CA ALA A 81 -4.99 -0.78 -4.26
C ALA A 81 -5.62 0.18 -3.26
N PHE A 82 -5.10 0.14 -2.04
CA PHE A 82 -5.57 0.90 -0.91
C PHE A 82 -4.38 1.53 -0.19
N VAL A 83 -4.35 2.86 -0.12
CA VAL A 83 -3.25 3.61 0.48
C VAL A 83 -3.77 4.49 1.60
N LEU A 84 -3.12 4.41 2.76
CA LEU A 84 -3.36 5.28 3.90
C LEU A 84 -2.10 6.04 4.24
N SER A 85 -2.24 7.34 4.45
CA SER A 85 -1.14 8.19 4.88
C SER A 85 -1.53 8.93 6.15
N LYS A 86 -0.63 8.91 7.14
CA LYS A 86 -0.76 9.67 8.37
C LYS A 86 0.52 10.42 8.64
N ASN A 87 0.42 11.74 8.62
CA ASN A 87 1.53 12.65 8.87
C ASN A 87 1.40 13.28 10.26
N THR A 88 2.45 13.16 11.05
CA THR A 88 2.66 13.83 12.34
C THR A 88 3.77 14.87 12.16
N ARG A 89 4.05 15.70 13.17
CA ARG A 89 5.14 16.70 13.11
C ARG A 89 6.48 16.08 12.68
N ASN A 90 6.88 14.95 13.27
CA ASN A 90 8.20 14.38 13.00
C ASN A 90 8.17 13.10 12.15
N TRP A 91 6.99 12.56 11.85
CA TRP A 91 6.85 11.25 11.23
C TRP A 91 5.82 11.30 10.11
N ARG A 92 6.19 10.73 8.96
CA ARG A 92 5.28 10.49 7.84
C ARG A 92 5.16 8.99 7.67
N VAL A 93 3.99 8.44 7.91
CA VAL A 93 3.73 7.00 7.82
C VAL A 93 2.73 6.76 6.71
N SER A 94 3.08 5.92 5.73
CA SER A 94 2.18 5.47 4.68
C SER A 94 2.08 3.95 4.67
N TRP A 95 0.87 3.46 4.50
CA TRP A 95 0.53 2.06 4.26
C TRP A 95 -0.05 1.93 2.87
N ASP A 96 0.34 0.88 2.16
CA ASP A 96 -0.13 0.54 0.83
C ASP A 96 -0.49 -0.94 0.83
N PHE A 97 -1.69 -1.27 0.36
CA PHE A 97 -2.15 -2.64 0.22
C PHE A 97 -2.68 -2.82 -1.20
N ASP A 98 -2.15 -3.79 -1.94
CA ASP A 98 -2.56 -4.07 -3.32
C ASP A 98 -3.01 -5.52 -3.47
N ALA A 99 -4.01 -5.76 -4.32
CA ALA A 99 -4.43 -7.08 -4.72
C ALA A 99 -4.83 -7.07 -6.19
N VAL A 100 -4.19 -7.89 -7.01
CA VAL A 100 -4.34 -7.94 -8.46
C VAL A 100 -4.54 -9.39 -8.90
N GLY A 101 -5.55 -9.65 -9.73
CA GLY A 101 -5.82 -10.95 -10.33
C GLY A 101 -5.79 -10.89 -11.85
N ALA A 102 -5.23 -11.90 -12.50
CA ALA A 102 -5.20 -12.05 -13.95
C ALA A 102 -6.19 -13.12 -14.42
N PHE A 103 -6.67 -12.99 -15.66
CA PHE A 103 -7.57 -13.97 -16.29
C PHE A 103 -6.95 -15.37 -16.45
N SER A 104 -5.62 -15.47 -16.37
CA SER A 104 -4.89 -16.74 -16.33
C SER A 104 -5.10 -17.51 -15.02
N GLY A 105 -5.75 -16.93 -14.00
CA GLY A 105 -5.86 -17.48 -12.64
C GLY A 105 -4.66 -17.15 -11.75
N SER A 106 -3.70 -16.36 -12.25
CA SER A 106 -2.60 -15.83 -11.45
C SER A 106 -3.04 -14.64 -10.62
N TRP A 107 -2.46 -14.46 -9.44
CA TRP A 107 -2.79 -13.34 -8.58
C TRP A 107 -1.59 -12.89 -7.75
N ARG A 108 -1.61 -11.64 -7.32
CA ARG A 108 -0.62 -10.99 -6.45
C ARG A 108 -1.35 -10.22 -5.37
N ALA A 109 -0.85 -10.27 -4.15
CA ALA A 109 -1.25 -9.37 -3.09
C ALA A 109 -0.01 -8.84 -2.35
N GLY A 110 -0.02 -7.56 -2.01
CA GLY A 110 1.07 -6.86 -1.36
C GLY A 110 0.59 -5.97 -0.22
N GLY A 111 1.45 -5.82 0.78
CA GLY A 111 1.30 -4.87 1.86
C GLY A 111 2.65 -4.21 2.12
N TYR A 112 2.71 -2.88 2.05
CA TYR A 112 3.92 -2.11 2.24
C TYR A 112 3.65 -1.01 3.27
N MET A 113 4.59 -0.84 4.19
CA MET A 113 4.62 0.28 5.11
C MET A 113 5.89 1.06 4.89
N LYS A 114 5.77 2.38 4.79
CA LYS A 114 6.90 3.30 4.73
C LYS A 114 6.77 4.32 5.85
N MET A 115 7.84 4.45 6.64
CA MET A 115 7.94 5.43 7.72
C MET A 115 9.14 6.34 7.43
N VAL A 116 8.89 7.63 7.31
CA VAL A 116 9.92 8.63 7.10
C VAL A 116 9.97 9.56 8.31
N HIS A 117 11.11 9.60 8.98
CA HIS A 117 11.36 10.52 10.08
C HIS A 117 11.87 11.86 9.54
N THR A 118 11.04 12.89 9.65
CA THR A 118 11.31 14.27 9.22
C THR A 118 11.30 15.19 10.45
N PRO A 119 12.38 15.24 11.24
CA PRO A 119 12.43 16.07 12.44
C PRO A 119 12.35 17.55 12.06
N HIS A 120 11.37 18.28 12.61
CA HIS A 120 11.30 19.73 12.39
C HIS A 120 12.41 20.41 13.20
N PRO A 121 13.33 21.16 12.57
CA PRO A 121 14.35 21.90 13.31
C PRO A 121 13.67 23.01 14.12
N ALA A 122 14.09 23.17 15.39
CA ALA A 122 13.58 24.21 16.29
C ALA A 122 13.87 25.64 15.81
N LYS A 123 14.78 25.80 14.84
CA LYS A 123 15.04 27.04 14.12
C LYS A 123 14.82 26.79 12.63
N PRO A 124 14.10 27.65 11.90
CA PRO A 124 13.95 27.55 10.46
C PRO A 124 15.30 27.79 9.80
N GLN A 125 16.07 26.72 9.58
CA GLN A 125 17.26 26.75 8.76
C GLN A 125 16.87 26.23 7.38
N ILE A 126 16.93 27.11 6.37
CA ILE A 126 16.79 26.70 4.98
C ILE A 126 18.03 25.87 4.63
N ARG A 127 17.95 24.57 4.87
CA ARG A 127 18.93 23.59 4.40
C ARG A 127 18.37 22.95 3.13
N ALA A 128 19.07 23.11 2.01
CA ALA A 128 18.72 22.53 0.72
C ALA A 128 18.67 20.99 0.72
N THR A 129 19.36 20.36 1.68
CA THR A 129 19.40 18.90 1.84
C THR A 129 19.18 18.56 3.31
N HIS A 130 18.02 17.97 3.61
CA HIS A 130 17.69 17.48 4.95
C HIS A 130 17.74 15.95 4.94
N PRO A 131 18.68 15.32 5.65
CA PRO A 131 18.77 13.87 5.71
C PRO A 131 17.59 13.32 6.52
N TYR A 132 16.89 12.31 5.98
CA TYR A 132 15.75 11.68 6.64
C TYR A 132 16.03 10.21 6.90
N THR A 133 15.57 9.71 8.04
CA THR A 133 15.58 8.26 8.30
C THR A 133 14.35 7.64 7.65
N VAL A 134 14.56 6.58 6.87
CA VAL A 134 13.47 5.88 6.16
C VAL A 134 13.47 4.44 6.60
N PHE A 135 12.30 3.95 7.01
CA PHE A 135 12.04 2.53 7.25
C PHE A 135 11.00 2.05 6.25
N ASN A 136 11.28 0.93 5.60
CA ASN A 136 10.32 0.25 4.74
C ASN A 136 10.07 -1.14 5.31
N LEU A 137 8.82 -1.57 5.35
CA LEU A 137 8.43 -2.94 5.61
C LEU A 137 7.57 -3.38 4.44
N TYR A 138 7.79 -4.59 3.95
CA TYR A 138 7.06 -5.10 2.81
C TYR A 138 6.78 -6.58 2.99
N ALA A 139 5.58 -6.98 2.61
CA ALA A 139 5.16 -8.35 2.49
C ALA A 139 4.39 -8.49 1.17
N GLN A 140 4.82 -9.37 0.28
CA GLN A 140 4.17 -9.62 -0.99
C GLN A 140 4.05 -11.12 -1.19
N THR A 141 2.89 -11.56 -1.66
CA THR A 141 2.66 -12.93 -2.11
C THR A 141 2.18 -12.90 -3.55
N ILE A 142 2.69 -13.81 -4.35
CA ILE A 142 2.27 -13.99 -5.73
C ILE A 142 2.11 -15.48 -6.00
N SER A 143 1.07 -15.82 -6.74
CA SER A 143 0.82 -17.18 -7.24
C SER A 143 0.60 -17.09 -8.73
N LEU A 144 1.49 -17.71 -9.48
CA LEU A 144 1.43 -17.84 -10.92
C LEU A 144 0.82 -19.20 -11.26
N ASN A 145 -0.08 -19.21 -12.23
CA ASN A 145 -0.69 -20.44 -12.70
C ASN A 145 0.34 -21.28 -13.48
N LYS A 146 0.05 -22.57 -13.65
CA LYS A 146 0.92 -23.52 -14.34
C LYS A 146 0.98 -23.17 -15.82
N LEU A 147 2.17 -22.86 -16.30
CA LEU A 147 2.45 -22.66 -17.71
C LEU A 147 2.93 -23.96 -18.33
N ASN A 148 2.47 -24.23 -19.55
CA ASN A 148 2.97 -25.35 -20.34
C ASN A 148 4.35 -24.96 -20.89
N PHE A 149 5.40 -25.59 -20.37
CA PHE A 149 6.74 -25.47 -20.94
C PHE A 149 6.98 -26.64 -21.91
N PHE A 150 7.27 -26.30 -23.16
CA PHE A 150 7.50 -27.24 -24.25
C PHE A 150 8.99 -27.24 -24.62
N GLY A 151 9.86 -27.64 -23.69
CA GLY A 151 11.30 -27.78 -23.94
C GLY A 151 11.99 -26.53 -24.54
N LEU A 152 13.23 -26.71 -24.99
CA LEU A 152 13.99 -25.73 -25.77
C LEU A 152 14.03 -26.20 -27.23
N GLY A 153 13.22 -25.59 -28.11
CA GLY A 153 13.22 -25.87 -29.55
C GLY A 153 11.83 -26.14 -30.14
N ASN A 154 11.74 -26.01 -31.46
CA ASN A 154 10.48 -26.10 -32.22
C ASN A 154 9.92 -27.55 -32.34
N ASP A 155 10.74 -28.56 -32.02
CA ASP A 155 10.41 -29.99 -32.17
C ASP A 155 10.11 -30.69 -30.83
N SER A 156 9.71 -29.95 -29.80
CA SER A 156 9.39 -30.52 -28.49
C SER A 156 8.06 -31.29 -28.54
N PRO A 157 8.03 -32.61 -28.26
CA PRO A 157 6.81 -33.40 -28.36
C PRO A 157 5.78 -32.98 -27.30
N LEU A 158 4.47 -33.07 -27.62
CA LEU A 158 3.36 -32.83 -26.68
C LEU A 158 3.46 -33.69 -25.40
N ALA A 159 4.18 -34.81 -25.45
CA ALA A 159 4.45 -35.71 -24.33
C ALA A 159 5.55 -35.21 -23.37
N GLY A 160 6.38 -34.24 -23.78
CA GLY A 160 7.41 -33.60 -22.94
C GLY A 160 6.93 -32.33 -22.23
N LYS A 161 5.61 -32.12 -22.14
CA LYS A 161 5.01 -30.98 -21.43
C LYS A 161 5.34 -31.06 -19.95
N SER A 162 6.14 -30.13 -19.47
CA SER A 162 6.33 -29.88 -18.04
C SER A 162 5.45 -28.69 -17.64
N LEU A 163 4.56 -28.90 -16.67
CA LEU A 163 3.71 -27.84 -16.13
C LEU A 163 4.44 -27.15 -14.98
N PHE A 164 4.89 -25.91 -15.19
CA PHE A 164 5.55 -25.13 -14.13
C PHE A 164 4.62 -24.04 -13.62
N GLY A 165 4.17 -24.18 -12.38
CA GLY A 165 3.56 -23.09 -11.60
C GLY A 165 4.54 -22.61 -10.52
N MET A 166 4.37 -21.37 -10.07
CA MET A 166 5.22 -20.79 -9.02
C MET A 166 4.35 -20.10 -7.99
N SER A 167 4.62 -20.31 -6.71
CA SER A 167 4.22 -19.38 -5.66
C SER A 167 5.46 -18.73 -5.10
N GLU A 168 5.41 -17.43 -4.86
CA GLU A 168 6.47 -16.72 -4.17
C GLU A 168 5.89 -15.86 -3.06
N ARG A 169 6.57 -15.86 -1.91
CA ARG A 169 6.29 -14.97 -0.78
C ARG A 169 7.56 -14.24 -0.42
N ILE A 170 7.50 -12.92 -0.41
CA ILE A 170 8.58 -12.04 0.00
C ILE A 170 8.14 -11.32 1.27
N VAL A 171 8.97 -11.37 2.31
CA VAL A 171 8.76 -10.57 3.52
C VAL A 171 10.09 -9.93 3.88
N GLY A 172 10.09 -8.63 4.13
CA GLY A 172 11.32 -7.93 4.46
C GLY A 172 11.11 -6.57 5.09
N ALA A 173 12.22 -6.03 5.57
CA ALA A 173 12.30 -4.69 6.09
C ALA A 173 13.64 -4.07 5.72
N SER A 174 13.65 -2.77 5.45
CA SER A 174 14.86 -1.99 5.24
C SER A 174 14.85 -0.70 6.03
N ALA A 175 16.03 -0.24 6.42
CA ALA A 175 16.23 1.00 7.15
C ALA A 175 17.42 1.76 6.58
N ILE A 176 17.24 3.06 6.39
CA ILE A 176 18.31 3.98 6.02
C ILE A 176 18.38 5.04 7.11
N LYS A 177 19.49 5.09 7.85
CA LYS A 177 19.75 6.08 8.91
C LYS A 177 20.99 6.91 8.58
N PRO A 178 20.84 8.20 8.26
CA PRO A 178 21.96 9.11 8.09
C PRO A 178 22.72 9.33 9.41
N VAL A 179 24.06 9.34 9.38
CA VAL A 179 24.93 9.47 10.57
C VAL A 179 25.42 10.91 10.69
N PHE A 180 24.53 11.82 11.11
CA PHE A 180 24.85 13.24 11.31
C PHE A 180 25.05 13.65 12.77
N GLU A 181 24.74 12.76 13.72
CA GLU A 181 24.84 13.01 15.17
C GLU A 181 26.30 13.11 15.63
N TRP A 182 27.24 12.53 14.89
CA TRP A 182 28.66 12.52 15.25
C TRP A 182 29.41 13.67 14.55
N ALA A 183 29.73 14.72 15.32
CA ALA A 183 30.34 15.94 14.81
C ALA A 183 31.65 15.69 14.01
N ALA A 184 32.44 14.69 14.40
CA ALA A 184 33.72 14.36 13.76
C ALA A 184 33.58 13.82 12.32
N ILE A 185 32.46 13.17 11.99
CA ILE A 185 32.25 12.51 10.69
C ILE A 185 31.10 13.11 9.88
N ARG A 186 30.46 14.18 10.39
CA ARG A 186 29.33 14.85 9.73
C ARG A 186 29.65 15.36 8.32
N TRP A 187 30.91 15.72 8.06
CA TRP A 187 31.37 16.20 6.75
C TRP A 187 31.35 15.10 5.67
N LEU A 188 31.36 13.83 6.06
CA LEU A 188 31.39 12.68 5.15
C LEU A 188 30.00 12.33 4.57
N ASN A 189 28.90 12.90 5.11
CA ASN A 189 27.52 12.60 4.69
C ASN A 189 27.20 11.09 4.64
N LEU A 190 27.70 10.32 5.62
CA LEU A 190 27.50 8.88 5.68
C LEU A 190 26.06 8.51 6.05
N ALA A 191 25.56 7.43 5.47
CA ALA A 191 24.31 6.80 5.85
C ALA A 191 24.50 5.30 6.07
N LEU A 192 23.90 4.78 7.14
CA LEU A 192 23.81 3.35 7.39
C LEU A 192 22.59 2.81 6.67
N LEU A 193 22.79 1.74 5.91
CA LEU A 193 21.73 0.99 5.25
C LEU A 193 21.73 -0.42 5.79
N GLY A 194 20.56 -0.91 6.18
CA GLY A 194 20.33 -2.29 6.58
C GLY A 194 19.09 -2.82 5.89
N GLU A 195 19.15 -4.06 5.42
CA GLU A 195 18.03 -4.75 4.81
C GLU A 195 18.00 -6.21 5.28
N ILE A 196 16.79 -6.69 5.56
CA ILE A 196 16.50 -8.10 5.81
C ILE A 196 15.39 -8.48 4.84
N ASN A 197 15.66 -9.46 3.96
CA ASN A 197 14.72 -9.97 2.97
C ASN A 197 14.65 -11.49 3.08
N GLY A 198 13.44 -12.02 3.27
CA GLY A 198 13.12 -13.44 3.14
C GLY A 198 12.29 -13.66 1.88
N ARG A 199 12.79 -14.49 0.97
CA ARG A 199 12.08 -14.91 -0.25
C ARG A 199 11.86 -16.41 -0.22
N PHE A 200 10.60 -16.82 -0.25
CA PHE A 200 10.18 -18.21 -0.22
C PHE A 200 9.50 -18.54 -1.54
N VAL A 201 10.10 -19.44 -2.30
CA VAL A 201 9.61 -19.86 -3.63
C VAL A 201 9.20 -21.32 -3.57
N ASP A 202 8.00 -21.61 -4.03
CA ASP A 202 7.47 -22.95 -4.21
C ASP A 202 7.17 -23.19 -5.70
N ILE A 203 7.87 -24.16 -6.29
CA ILE A 203 7.72 -24.54 -7.69
C ILE A 203 6.81 -25.77 -7.76
N ARG A 204 5.65 -25.58 -8.39
CA ARG A 204 4.64 -26.62 -8.57
C ARG A 204 4.81 -27.25 -9.95
N GLY A 205 5.55 -28.36 -10.01
CA GLY A 205 5.71 -29.21 -11.19
C GLY A 205 4.65 -30.31 -11.30
N LYS A 206 4.24 -30.66 -12.53
CA LYS A 206 3.78 -32.02 -12.89
C LYS A 206 4.38 -32.38 -14.23
#